data_AF-A0A7X1JAR8-F1
#
_entry.id   AF-A0A7X1JAR8-F1
#
_cell.length_a   1.000
_cell.length_b   1.000
_cell.length_c   1.000
_cell.angle_alpha   90.00
_cell.angle_beta   90.00
_cell.angle_gamma   90.00
#
_symmetry.space_group_name_H-M   'P 1'
#
loop_
_entity.id
_entity.type
_entity.pdbx_description
1 polymer ?
#
loop_
_entity_poly.entity_id
_entity_poly.type
_entity_poly.pdbx_seq_one_letter_code
_entity_poly.pdbx_strand_id
1 'polypeptide(L)'
;MHRRAALLTVVLLAGGLTACSDDGNSQGRAERATATEESRVQETPDCGPDSTLSQSDWIDQCSDGSLPADDQPDTELAVGDTFVYNDGLKAKVDRISPITRYGEYDSKPDADLIAFRVTFTVTNGTKKPYDLDNFSCDAQGATIGGQTESLYVEADSKQMAGRLAPGRSGTFTSEYSIAKSDGKAIVFTLTRTDDAWLEDGSFLAEDPNWTGTIK
;
A
#
# COMPACT_ATOMS: atom_id res chain seq x y z
N MET A 1 33.36 -61.37 9.27
CA MET A 1 32.62 -60.39 8.44
C MET A 1 31.24 -60.92 8.11
N HIS A 2 30.23 -60.81 8.98
CA HIS A 2 28.81 -61.07 8.62
C HIS A 2 27.94 -60.00 9.31
N ARG A 3 27.08 -59.37 8.50
CA ARG A 3 26.44 -58.07 8.71
C ARG A 3 25.27 -58.15 9.71
N ARG A 4 25.16 -57.15 10.58
CA ARG A 4 23.99 -56.90 11.46
C ARG A 4 22.85 -56.31 10.63
N ALA A 5 21.64 -56.87 10.77
CA ALA A 5 20.41 -56.31 10.24
C ALA A 5 19.89 -55.22 11.18
N ALA A 6 19.61 -54.03 10.64
CA ALA A 6 18.96 -52.93 11.37
C ALA A 6 17.51 -52.81 10.88
N LEU A 7 16.55 -52.85 11.81
CA LEU A 7 15.14 -52.54 11.57
C LEU A 7 14.96 -51.02 11.63
N LEU A 8 14.46 -50.44 10.54
CA LEU A 8 14.10 -49.04 10.40
C LEU A 8 12.64 -48.86 10.82
N THR A 9 12.41 -48.14 11.91
CA THR A 9 11.08 -47.71 12.34
C THR A 9 10.82 -46.31 11.78
N VAL A 10 9.91 -46.19 10.80
CA VAL A 10 9.43 -44.92 10.28
C VAL A 10 8.25 -44.48 11.15
N VAL A 11 8.43 -43.42 11.93
CA VAL A 11 7.34 -42.72 12.63
C VAL A 11 6.87 -41.60 11.71
N LEU A 12 5.68 -41.76 11.13
CA LEU A 12 4.94 -40.69 10.45
C LEU A 12 4.35 -39.77 11.52
N LEU A 13 5.00 -38.63 11.75
CA LEU A 13 4.36 -37.50 12.43
C LEU A 13 3.51 -36.73 11.41
N ALA A 14 2.20 -36.94 11.50
CA ALA A 14 1.20 -36.03 10.97
C ALA A 14 0.74 -35.11 12.11
N GLY A 15 0.55 -33.81 11.81
CA GLY A 15 -0.25 -32.93 12.66
C GLY A 15 0.41 -31.59 12.94
N GLY A 16 -0.15 -30.54 12.31
CA GLY A 16 0.15 -29.14 12.62
C GLY A 16 0.44 -28.31 11.39
N LEU A 17 -0.49 -28.20 10.43
CA LEU A 17 -0.59 -26.96 9.66
C LEU A 17 -1.14 -25.92 10.63
N THR A 18 -0.26 -25.29 11.42
CA THR A 18 -0.57 -24.01 12.00
C THR A 18 -0.80 -23.08 10.82
N ALA A 19 -2.04 -22.72 10.58
CA ALA A 19 -2.34 -21.53 9.81
C ALA A 19 -1.57 -20.40 10.50
N CYS A 20 -0.49 -19.96 9.87
CA CYS A 20 0.16 -18.72 10.23
C CYS A 20 -0.83 -17.63 9.86
N SER A 21 -1.74 -17.28 10.78
CA SER A 21 -2.22 -15.92 10.84
C SER A 21 -0.98 -15.11 11.18
N ASP A 22 -0.32 -14.64 10.12
CA ASP A 22 0.76 -13.68 10.24
C ASP A 22 0.07 -12.40 10.74
N ASP A 23 -0.07 -12.28 12.06
CA ASP A 23 -0.36 -11.01 12.74
C ASP A 23 0.90 -10.12 12.62
N GLY A 24 1.34 -9.97 11.37
CA GLY A 24 2.56 -9.30 10.95
C GLY A 24 2.44 -7.83 11.30
N ASN A 25 3.56 -7.28 11.76
CA ASN A 25 3.73 -5.93 12.21
C ASN A 25 3.20 -4.90 11.17
N SER A 26 1.92 -4.54 11.24
CA SER A 26 1.30 -3.60 10.30
C SER A 26 1.54 -2.17 10.78
N GLN A 27 2.06 -1.31 9.90
CA GLN A 27 2.31 0.10 10.23
C GLN A 27 1.05 0.98 10.17
N GLY A 28 -0.04 0.46 9.60
CA GLY A 28 -1.28 1.18 9.39
C GLY A 28 -2.32 0.35 8.65
N ARG A 29 -3.38 1.02 8.18
CA ARG A 29 -4.51 0.41 7.45
C ARG A 29 -4.98 1.29 6.28
N ALA A 30 -5.62 0.68 5.29
CA ALA A 30 -6.28 1.40 4.21
C ALA A 30 -7.69 1.90 4.59
N GLU A 31 -8.01 3.14 4.22
CA GLU A 31 -9.36 3.73 4.18
C GLU A 31 -9.72 3.96 2.69
N ARG A 32 -10.53 3.07 2.12
CA ARG A 32 -10.88 3.04 0.68
C ARG A 32 -11.87 4.15 0.33
N ALA A 33 -11.62 4.88 -0.75
CA ALA A 33 -12.43 6.04 -1.18
C ALA A 33 -13.85 5.66 -1.64
N THR A 34 -14.05 4.43 -2.10
CA THR A 34 -15.35 3.90 -2.53
C THR A 34 -16.10 3.16 -1.43
N ALA A 35 -15.53 3.05 -0.22
CA ALA A 35 -16.25 2.54 0.94
C ALA A 35 -17.31 3.58 1.36
N THR A 36 -18.45 3.55 0.69
CA THR A 36 -19.69 4.02 1.30
C THR A 36 -19.87 3.17 2.55
N GLU A 37 -20.18 3.79 3.68
CA GLU A 37 -20.53 3.11 4.93
C GLU A 37 -21.66 2.10 4.69
N GLU A 38 -21.32 0.88 4.26
CA GLU A 38 -22.07 -0.31 4.62
C GLU A 38 -21.34 -0.96 5.78
N SER A 39 -21.38 -0.28 6.92
CA SER A 39 -21.48 -1.00 8.19
C SER A 39 -22.89 -1.63 8.23
N ARG A 40 -23.14 -2.60 7.34
CA ARG A 40 -24.07 -3.66 7.68
C ARG A 40 -23.28 -4.54 8.62
N VAL A 41 -23.77 -4.65 9.84
CA VAL A 41 -23.53 -5.85 10.65
C VAL A 41 -24.04 -7.01 9.78
N GLN A 42 -23.18 -7.56 8.92
CA GLN A 42 -23.37 -8.91 8.46
C GLN A 42 -22.99 -9.74 9.66
N GLU A 43 -24.00 -10.30 10.34
CA GLU A 43 -23.77 -11.45 11.20
C GLU A 43 -23.02 -12.46 10.33
N THR A 44 -21.71 -12.59 10.57
CA THR A 44 -20.91 -13.60 9.91
C THR A 44 -21.55 -14.95 10.24
N PRO A 45 -21.99 -15.74 9.25
CA PRO A 45 -22.56 -17.05 9.49
C PRO A 45 -21.56 -17.86 10.33
N ASP A 46 -22.04 -18.53 11.38
CA ASP A 46 -21.19 -19.43 12.16
C ASP A 46 -20.85 -20.64 11.29
N CYS A 47 -19.70 -20.61 10.65
CA CYS A 47 -19.18 -21.70 9.82
C CYS A 47 -18.33 -22.69 10.63
N GLY A 48 -18.35 -22.60 11.97
CA GLY A 48 -17.62 -23.47 12.88
C GLY A 48 -18.24 -24.86 13.04
N PRO A 49 -17.55 -25.78 13.75
CA PRO A 49 -18.02 -27.16 13.97
C PRO A 49 -19.30 -27.23 14.82
N ASP A 50 -19.62 -26.15 15.55
CA ASP A 50 -20.80 -26.03 16.40
C ASP A 50 -21.96 -25.24 15.72
N SER A 51 -21.83 -25.00 14.41
CA SER A 51 -22.84 -24.29 13.62
C SER A 51 -24.22 -24.93 13.75
N THR A 52 -25.23 -24.08 13.88
CA THR A 52 -26.64 -24.48 13.86
C THR A 52 -27.25 -24.43 12.46
N LEU A 53 -26.47 -24.07 11.44
CA LEU A 53 -26.92 -24.01 10.05
C LEU A 53 -27.25 -25.41 9.54
N SER A 54 -28.28 -25.50 8.69
CA SER A 54 -28.53 -26.74 7.95
C SER A 54 -27.40 -26.99 6.96
N GLN A 55 -27.19 -28.24 6.53
CA GLN A 55 -26.12 -28.57 5.60
C GLN A 55 -26.20 -27.77 4.28
N SER A 56 -27.41 -27.52 3.75
CA SER A 56 -27.60 -26.70 2.56
C SER A 56 -27.34 -25.23 2.82
N ASP A 57 -27.79 -24.70 3.96
CA ASP A 57 -27.55 -23.30 4.32
C ASP A 57 -26.08 -23.03 4.63
N TRP A 58 -25.40 -24.02 5.24
CA TRP A 58 -23.95 -23.97 5.46
C TRP A 58 -23.21 -24.02 4.12
N ILE A 59 -23.65 -24.81 3.15
CA ILE A 59 -23.05 -24.79 1.81
C ILE A 59 -23.31 -23.43 1.13
N ASP A 60 -24.53 -22.92 1.12
CA ASP A 60 -24.82 -21.65 0.44
C ASP A 60 -24.15 -20.44 1.11
N GLN A 61 -23.92 -20.48 2.43
CA GLN A 61 -23.37 -19.36 3.21
C GLN A 61 -21.87 -19.51 3.52
N CYS A 62 -21.33 -20.73 3.48
CA CYS A 62 -19.95 -21.04 3.85
C CYS A 62 -19.17 -21.86 2.80
N SER A 63 -19.82 -22.39 1.73
CA SER A 63 -19.12 -23.11 0.64
C SER A 63 -18.74 -22.25 -0.54
N ASP A 64 -19.17 -21.00 -0.57
CA ASP A 64 -18.60 -20.07 -1.52
C ASP A 64 -17.17 -19.75 -1.06
N GLY A 65 -16.21 -20.28 -1.81
CA GLY A 65 -14.90 -19.68 -2.03
C GLY A 65 -15.02 -18.31 -2.69
N SER A 66 -15.90 -17.45 -2.17
CA SER A 66 -15.75 -16.02 -2.19
C SER A 66 -14.49 -15.74 -1.42
N LEU A 67 -13.35 -15.83 -2.10
CA LEU A 67 -12.18 -15.11 -1.67
C LEU A 67 -12.68 -13.69 -1.33
N PRO A 68 -12.43 -13.17 -0.12
CA PRO A 68 -12.64 -11.76 0.13
C PRO A 68 -12.05 -10.98 -1.06
N ALA A 69 -12.75 -9.94 -1.49
CA ALA A 69 -12.47 -9.19 -2.71
C ALA A 69 -10.98 -8.80 -2.79
N ASP A 70 -10.15 -9.63 -3.46
CA ASP A 70 -8.68 -9.63 -3.40
C ASP A 70 -8.14 -9.35 -1.99
N ASP A 71 -7.50 -10.34 -1.35
CA ASP A 71 -6.62 -10.12 -0.19
C ASP A 71 -5.36 -9.33 -0.63
N GLN A 72 -5.54 -8.17 -1.25
CA GLN A 72 -4.49 -7.22 -1.52
C GLN A 72 -4.02 -6.71 -0.15
N PRO A 73 -2.71 -6.67 0.12
CA PRO A 73 -2.20 -6.12 1.35
C PRO A 73 -2.83 -4.74 1.65
N ASP A 74 -3.05 -4.43 2.92
CA ASP A 74 -3.61 -3.13 3.35
C ASP A 74 -2.72 -1.93 2.98
N THR A 75 -1.52 -2.21 2.49
CA THR A 75 -0.51 -1.32 1.95
C THR A 75 -0.68 -1.08 0.46
N GLU A 76 -1.59 -1.77 -0.23
CA GLU A 76 -1.82 -1.60 -1.65
C GLU A 76 -3.15 -0.88 -1.92
N LEU A 77 -3.05 0.37 -2.36
CA LEU A 77 -4.12 1.35 -2.43
C LEU A 77 -4.40 1.78 -3.87
N ALA A 78 -5.64 2.17 -4.16
CA ALA A 78 -5.96 2.89 -5.38
C ALA A 78 -5.72 4.40 -5.18
N VAL A 79 -5.35 5.12 -6.25
CA VAL A 79 -5.34 6.59 -6.21
C VAL A 79 -6.71 7.12 -5.79
N GLY A 80 -6.72 7.92 -4.72
CA GLY A 80 -7.93 8.41 -4.05
C GLY A 80 -8.12 7.84 -2.64
N ASP A 81 -7.62 6.63 -2.39
CA ASP A 81 -7.65 5.98 -1.08
C ASP A 81 -6.67 6.64 -0.11
N THR A 82 -6.95 6.50 1.19
CA THR A 82 -6.11 7.05 2.26
C THR A 82 -5.47 5.92 3.04
N PHE A 83 -4.16 5.96 3.25
CA PHE A 83 -3.49 5.10 4.22
C PHE A 83 -3.41 5.82 5.57
N VAL A 84 -3.76 5.11 6.65
CA VAL A 84 -3.74 5.63 8.01
C VAL A 84 -2.73 4.86 8.83
N TYR A 85 -1.64 5.54 9.19
CA TYR A 85 -0.63 5.01 10.09
C TYR A 85 -1.18 4.89 11.51
N ASN A 86 -0.65 3.94 12.28
CA ASN A 86 -1.12 3.64 13.64
C ASN A 86 -0.99 4.82 14.62
N ASP A 87 -0.07 5.74 14.37
CA ASP A 87 0.15 6.94 15.20
C ASP A 87 -0.79 8.11 14.84
N GLY A 88 -1.62 7.95 13.80
CA GLY A 88 -2.58 8.94 13.35
C GLY A 88 -2.11 9.81 12.18
N LEU A 89 -0.91 9.61 11.63
CA LEU A 89 -0.58 10.17 10.32
C LEU A 89 -1.49 9.57 9.25
N LYS A 90 -1.84 10.37 8.25
CA LYS A 90 -2.57 9.91 7.08
C LYS A 90 -1.89 10.38 5.81
N ALA A 91 -1.81 9.50 4.82
CA ALA A 91 -1.31 9.81 3.48
C ALA A 91 -2.35 9.42 2.43
N LYS A 92 -2.43 10.21 1.37
CA LYS A 92 -3.34 9.97 0.25
C LYS A 92 -2.70 10.45 -1.03
N VAL A 93 -2.70 9.62 -2.08
CA VAL A 93 -2.45 10.10 -3.44
C VAL A 93 -3.76 10.60 -4.03
N ASP A 94 -3.84 11.90 -4.30
CA ASP A 94 -5.04 12.55 -4.80
C ASP A 94 -5.24 12.33 -6.30
N ARG A 95 -4.16 12.44 -7.08
CA ARG A 95 -4.17 12.27 -8.53
C ARG A 95 -2.77 12.08 -9.11
N ILE A 96 -2.73 11.51 -10.31
CA ILE A 96 -1.55 11.43 -11.17
C ILE A 96 -1.91 12.09 -12.49
N SER A 97 -1.28 13.23 -12.81
CA SER A 97 -1.65 14.09 -13.93
C SER A 97 -0.46 14.36 -14.86
N PRO A 98 -0.68 14.51 -16.18
CA PRO A 98 0.39 14.85 -17.11
C PRO A 98 0.93 16.26 -16.85
N ILE A 99 2.24 16.44 -17.00
CA ILE A 99 2.86 17.77 -17.00
C ILE A 99 2.89 18.27 -18.44
N THR A 100 2.23 19.39 -18.69
CA THR A 100 2.10 19.98 -20.03
C THR A 100 2.64 21.41 -20.12
N ARG A 101 3.00 22.00 -18.98
CA ARG A 101 3.55 23.35 -18.87
C ARG A 101 4.90 23.28 -18.19
N TYR A 102 5.84 24.02 -18.75
CA TYR A 102 7.21 24.08 -18.29
C TYR A 102 7.69 25.53 -18.32
N GLY A 103 8.33 25.96 -17.25
CA GLY A 103 9.10 27.19 -17.17
C GLY A 103 10.39 27.14 -17.99
N GLU A 104 11.14 28.23 -17.93
CA GLU A 104 12.44 28.37 -18.60
C GLU A 104 13.49 27.40 -18.05
N TYR A 105 13.45 27.14 -16.74
CA TYR A 105 14.44 26.34 -16.01
C TYR A 105 13.97 24.91 -15.68
N ASP A 106 12.79 24.51 -16.15
CA ASP A 106 12.23 23.18 -15.88
C ASP A 106 12.89 22.10 -16.75
N SER A 107 13.07 20.91 -16.17
CA SER A 107 13.43 19.68 -16.86
C SER A 107 12.33 19.25 -17.81
N LYS A 108 12.56 19.42 -19.11
CA LYS A 108 11.70 18.86 -20.16
C LYS A 108 12.22 17.48 -20.54
N PRO A 109 11.43 16.42 -20.37
CA PRO A 109 11.88 15.09 -20.74
C PRO A 109 11.89 14.92 -22.27
N ASP A 110 12.59 13.90 -22.72
CA ASP A 110 12.64 13.54 -24.14
C ASP A 110 11.26 13.16 -24.70
N ALA A 111 11.14 13.26 -26.02
CA ALA A 111 9.85 13.15 -26.70
C ALA A 111 9.20 11.75 -26.60
N ASP A 112 9.96 10.71 -26.25
CA ASP A 112 9.52 9.34 -26.02
C ASP A 112 9.12 9.06 -24.56
N LEU A 113 9.28 10.04 -23.67
CA LEU A 113 8.86 9.97 -22.28
C LEU A 113 7.49 10.65 -22.07
N ILE A 114 6.80 10.23 -21.01
CA ILE A 114 5.59 10.84 -20.48
C ILE A 114 5.97 11.53 -19.18
N ALA A 115 5.88 12.86 -19.15
CA ALA A 115 6.04 13.63 -17.92
C ALA A 115 4.74 13.62 -17.11
N PHE A 116 4.84 13.37 -15.82
CA PHE A 116 3.68 13.36 -14.93
C PHE A 116 4.03 13.88 -13.53
N ARG A 117 2.98 14.31 -12.84
CA ARG A 117 3.01 14.79 -11.47
C ARG A 117 2.08 13.94 -10.63
N VAL A 118 2.60 13.43 -9.53
CA VAL A 118 1.80 12.88 -8.44
C VAL A 118 1.45 14.02 -7.49
N THR A 119 0.17 14.23 -7.24
CA THR A 119 -0.32 15.14 -6.19
C THR A 119 -0.81 14.30 -5.02
N PHE A 120 -0.31 14.57 -3.83
CA PHE A 120 -0.64 13.80 -2.63
C PHE A 120 -0.80 14.70 -1.42
N THR A 121 -1.56 14.22 -0.44
CA THR A 121 -1.88 14.93 0.79
C THR A 121 -1.41 14.14 1.99
N VAL A 122 -0.71 14.81 2.90
CA VAL A 122 -0.33 14.28 4.22
C VAL A 122 -1.10 15.04 5.28
N THR A 123 -1.69 14.33 6.24
CA THR A 123 -2.37 14.90 7.41
C THR A 123 -1.69 14.44 8.68
N ASN A 124 -1.29 15.39 9.52
CA ASN A 124 -0.73 15.10 10.83
C ASN A 124 -1.84 14.96 11.87
N GLY A 125 -2.33 13.74 12.10
CA GLY A 125 -3.24 13.42 13.20
C GLY A 125 -2.55 13.13 14.53
N THR A 126 -1.22 13.20 14.58
CA THR A 126 -0.46 12.99 15.83
C THR A 126 -0.60 14.19 16.77
N LYS A 127 -0.06 14.06 17.99
CA LYS A 127 -0.07 15.13 19.02
C LYS A 127 1.10 16.11 18.91
N LYS A 128 2.08 15.87 18.03
CA LYS A 128 3.30 16.68 17.90
C LYS A 128 3.48 17.17 16.46
N PRO A 129 4.19 18.28 16.21
CA PRO A 129 4.60 18.62 14.85
C PRO A 129 5.36 17.44 14.22
N TYR A 130 5.02 17.10 12.99
CA TYR A 130 5.66 16.03 12.24
C TYR A 130 6.70 16.61 11.29
N ASP A 131 7.88 16.00 11.23
CA ASP A 131 8.94 16.39 10.30
C ASP A 131 8.73 15.70 8.95
N LEU A 132 8.36 16.47 7.93
CA LEU A 132 8.02 15.94 6.60
C LEU A 132 9.25 15.38 5.87
N ASP A 133 10.45 15.76 6.30
CA ASP A 133 11.71 15.26 5.75
C ASP A 133 11.94 13.77 6.11
N ASN A 134 11.12 13.21 7.01
CA ASN A 134 11.11 11.77 7.33
C ASN A 134 10.29 10.93 6.35
N PHE A 135 9.67 11.55 5.33
CA PHE A 135 9.04 10.83 4.24
C PHE A 135 9.89 10.93 2.98
N SER A 136 9.97 9.82 2.24
CA SER A 136 10.49 9.79 0.87
C SER A 136 9.41 9.28 -0.09
N CYS A 137 9.49 9.76 -1.33
CA CYS A 137 8.54 9.44 -2.39
C CYS A 137 9.25 8.76 -3.55
N ASP A 138 8.70 7.66 -4.06
CA ASP A 138 9.16 7.00 -5.28
C ASP A 138 7.99 6.71 -6.23
N ALA A 139 8.28 6.60 -7.53
CA ALA A 139 7.29 6.23 -8.54
C ALA A 139 7.86 5.20 -9.51
N GLN A 140 7.04 4.23 -9.91
CA GLN A 140 7.43 3.14 -10.81
C GLN A 140 6.31 2.85 -11.80
N GLY A 141 6.66 2.26 -12.94
CA GLY A 141 5.69 1.78 -13.93
C GLY A 141 4.92 0.56 -13.43
N ALA A 142 3.59 0.59 -13.52
CA ALA A 142 2.70 -0.48 -13.07
C ALA A 142 2.16 -1.36 -14.21
N THR A 143 2.49 -1.07 -15.48
CA THR A 143 1.94 -1.81 -16.62
C THR A 143 2.79 -3.04 -16.94
N ILE A 144 4.09 -2.84 -17.15
CA ILE A 144 5.07 -3.89 -17.47
C ILE A 144 6.36 -3.72 -16.64
N GLY A 145 6.25 -3.02 -15.50
CA GLY A 145 7.39 -2.38 -14.84
C GLY A 145 7.75 -1.05 -15.53
N GLY A 146 8.96 -0.56 -15.25
CA GLY A 146 9.50 0.67 -15.83
C GLY A 146 10.08 1.58 -14.74
N GLN A 147 11.31 2.02 -14.93
CA GLN A 147 11.94 2.97 -14.02
C GLN A 147 11.49 4.39 -14.38
N THR A 148 11.14 5.17 -13.36
CA THR A 148 10.88 6.60 -13.57
C THR A 148 12.13 7.43 -13.34
N GLU A 149 12.16 8.61 -13.94
CA GLU A 149 13.19 9.62 -13.69
C GLU A 149 12.56 10.84 -13.03
N SER A 150 13.12 11.31 -11.92
CA SER A 150 12.67 12.54 -11.26
C SER A 150 12.88 13.76 -12.17
N LEU A 151 11.89 14.63 -12.22
CA LEU A 151 11.97 15.89 -12.96
C LEU A 151 12.06 17.08 -12.00
N TYR A 152 12.84 18.08 -12.35
CA TYR A 152 12.74 19.39 -11.74
C TYR A 152 11.72 20.24 -12.51
N VAL A 153 10.58 20.54 -11.91
CA VAL A 153 9.56 21.41 -12.49
C VAL A 153 9.16 22.40 -11.42
N GLU A 154 9.16 23.70 -11.71
CA GLU A 154 8.70 24.74 -10.77
C GLU A 154 7.21 25.03 -10.94
N ALA A 155 6.72 24.97 -12.17
CA ALA A 155 5.35 25.35 -12.50
C ALA A 155 4.32 24.46 -11.77
N ASP A 156 3.53 25.09 -10.89
CA ASP A 156 2.49 24.45 -10.06
C ASP A 156 3.02 23.32 -9.14
N SER A 157 4.33 23.26 -8.89
CA SER A 157 4.93 22.31 -7.97
C SER A 157 4.87 22.79 -6.53
N LYS A 158 4.80 21.86 -5.60
CA LYS A 158 4.92 22.12 -4.17
C LYS A 158 5.63 20.96 -3.49
N GLN A 159 6.93 21.10 -3.31
CA GLN A 159 7.76 20.11 -2.63
C GLN A 159 7.30 19.89 -1.19
N MET A 160 7.40 18.64 -0.74
CA MET A 160 7.23 18.26 0.64
C MET A 160 8.50 18.59 1.42
N ALA A 161 8.38 19.48 2.42
CA ALA A 161 9.51 19.90 3.25
C ALA A 161 9.04 20.52 4.57
N GLY A 162 9.91 20.48 5.58
CA GLY A 162 9.72 21.17 6.85
C GLY A 162 8.72 20.48 7.77
N ARG A 163 7.99 21.24 8.60
CA ARG A 163 7.15 20.65 9.67
C ARG A 163 5.66 20.88 9.47
N LEU A 164 4.87 19.84 9.66
CA LEU A 164 3.41 19.88 9.65
C LEU A 164 2.88 19.88 11.08
N ALA A 165 2.17 20.94 11.49
CA ALA A 165 1.62 21.04 12.84
C ALA A 165 0.49 20.03 13.10
N PRO A 166 0.21 19.66 14.37
CA PRO A 166 -0.89 18.78 14.73
C PRO A 166 -2.24 19.23 14.16
N GLY A 167 -3.03 18.27 13.67
CA GLY A 167 -4.35 18.49 13.08
C GLY A 167 -4.34 19.23 11.73
N ARG A 168 -3.17 19.44 11.13
CA ARG A 168 -3.04 20.12 9.83
C ARG A 168 -2.81 19.11 8.71
N SER A 169 -3.25 19.50 7.52
CA SER A 169 -2.98 18.79 6.26
C SER A 169 -2.17 19.67 5.32
N GLY A 170 -1.29 19.05 4.55
CA GLY A 170 -0.56 19.68 3.47
C GLY A 170 -0.69 18.85 2.19
N THR A 171 -0.97 19.50 1.07
CA THR A 171 -0.90 18.92 -0.27
C THR A 171 0.43 19.28 -0.91
N PHE A 172 1.08 18.28 -1.52
CA PHE A 172 2.41 18.32 -2.09
C PHE A 172 2.44 17.63 -3.45
N THR A 173 3.57 17.77 -4.15
CA THR A 173 3.77 17.20 -5.48
C THR A 173 5.14 16.54 -5.59
N SER A 174 5.20 15.51 -6.44
CA SER A 174 6.44 14.89 -6.90
C SER A 174 6.34 14.65 -8.40
N GLU A 175 7.36 15.09 -9.13
CA GLU A 175 7.37 15.11 -10.60
C GLU A 175 8.34 14.07 -11.15
N TYR A 176 7.87 13.32 -12.14
CA TYR A 176 8.60 12.22 -12.74
C TYR A 176 8.36 12.15 -14.25
N SER A 177 9.16 11.34 -14.93
CA SER A 177 8.90 10.89 -16.28
C SER A 177 9.05 9.37 -16.40
N ILE A 178 8.34 8.78 -17.35
CA ILE A 178 8.40 7.34 -17.66
C ILE A 178 8.37 7.13 -19.18
N ALA A 179 8.99 6.06 -19.68
CA ALA A 179 8.94 5.76 -21.10
C ALA A 179 7.51 5.47 -21.57
N LYS A 180 7.13 5.98 -22.75
CA LYS A 180 5.82 5.69 -23.36
C LYS A 180 5.59 4.20 -23.58
N SER A 181 6.66 3.43 -23.82
CA SER A 181 6.61 1.97 -23.95
C SER A 181 6.13 1.27 -22.70
N ASP A 182 6.35 1.86 -21.53
CA ASP A 182 6.08 1.26 -20.22
C ASP A 182 4.65 1.55 -19.73
N GLY A 183 3.89 2.30 -20.52
CA GLY A 183 2.48 2.61 -20.29
C GLY A 183 2.25 3.84 -19.43
N LYS A 184 1.02 3.95 -18.90
CA LYS A 184 0.56 5.10 -18.10
C LYS A 184 0.13 4.72 -16.69
N ALA A 185 0.11 3.43 -16.36
CA ALA A 185 -0.17 2.99 -15.01
C ALA A 185 1.10 3.18 -14.16
N ILE A 186 0.93 3.77 -12.98
CA ILE A 186 2.00 4.17 -12.06
C ILE A 186 1.68 3.60 -10.69
N VAL A 187 2.69 3.04 -10.03
CA VAL A 187 2.72 2.82 -8.58
C VAL A 187 3.48 3.97 -7.95
N PHE A 188 2.92 4.60 -6.93
CA PHE A 188 3.60 5.61 -6.12
C PHE A 188 3.76 5.09 -4.70
N THR A 189 4.97 5.13 -4.16
CA THR A 189 5.29 4.63 -2.82
C THR A 189 5.67 5.80 -1.92
N LEU A 190 5.12 5.81 -0.70
CA LEU A 190 5.50 6.76 0.34
C LEU A 190 6.17 6.02 1.49
N THR A 191 7.49 6.09 1.56
CA THR A 191 8.27 5.45 2.62
C THR A 191 8.45 6.41 3.78
N ARG A 192 8.27 5.89 5.00
CA ARG A 192 8.49 6.62 6.25
C ARG A 192 9.80 6.15 6.89
N THR A 193 10.63 7.06 7.40
CA THR A 193 11.95 6.71 7.96
C THR A 193 12.27 7.43 9.27
N ASP A 194 11.28 7.68 10.13
CA ASP A 194 11.52 8.34 11.42
C ASP A 194 11.96 7.37 12.54
N ASP A 195 12.45 7.94 13.65
CA ASP A 195 12.93 7.15 14.78
C ASP A 195 11.84 6.24 15.37
N ALA A 196 10.57 6.66 15.36
CA ALA A 196 9.48 5.83 15.85
C ALA A 196 9.32 4.56 14.98
N TRP A 197 9.42 4.72 13.67
CA TRP A 197 9.43 3.64 12.68
C TRP A 197 10.62 2.68 12.85
N LEU A 198 11.77 3.17 13.33
CA LEU A 198 12.92 2.31 13.67
C LEU A 198 12.77 1.59 15.00
N GLU A 199 12.22 2.26 16.02
CA GLU A 199 12.16 1.75 17.40
C GLU A 199 11.07 0.69 17.62
N ASP A 200 9.92 0.81 16.96
CA ASP A 200 8.80 -0.14 17.11
C ASP A 200 8.87 -1.33 16.13
N GLY A 201 9.91 -1.39 15.30
CA GLY A 201 10.11 -2.44 14.30
C GLY A 201 9.27 -2.29 13.03
N SER A 202 8.51 -1.18 12.88
CA SER A 202 7.73 -0.89 11.68
C SER A 202 8.57 -0.75 10.42
N PHE A 203 9.90 -0.63 10.53
CA PHE A 203 10.80 -0.74 9.39
C PHE A 203 10.75 -2.08 8.65
N LEU A 204 10.17 -3.11 9.26
CA LEU A 204 9.88 -4.40 8.62
C LEU A 204 8.50 -4.44 7.95
N ALA A 205 7.65 -3.44 8.22
CA ALA A 205 6.33 -3.34 7.60
C ALA A 205 6.46 -2.84 6.16
N GLU A 206 5.57 -3.32 5.29
CA GLU A 206 5.52 -2.86 3.89
C GLU A 206 5.03 -1.41 3.80
N ASP A 207 5.66 -0.60 2.95
CA ASP A 207 5.25 0.77 2.69
C ASP A 207 3.93 0.83 1.91
N PRO A 208 3.11 1.87 2.11
CA PRO A 208 1.91 2.06 1.31
C PRO A 208 2.24 2.45 -0.15
N ASN A 209 1.59 1.77 -1.08
CA ASN A 209 1.71 1.87 -2.53
C ASN A 209 0.36 2.28 -3.12
N TRP A 210 0.33 3.37 -3.90
CA TRP A 210 -0.87 3.81 -4.62
C TRP A 210 -0.74 3.54 -6.11
N THR A 211 -1.62 2.70 -6.64
CA THR A 211 -1.70 2.43 -8.07
C THR A 211 -2.75 3.31 -8.75
N GLY A 212 -2.37 3.95 -9.85
CA GLY A 212 -3.27 4.78 -10.65
C GLY A 212 -2.78 4.97 -12.08
N THR A 213 -3.46 5.81 -12.84
CA THR A 213 -3.11 6.10 -14.24
C THR A 213 -2.91 7.60 -14.43
N ILE A 214 -1.91 7.97 -15.23
CA ILE A 214 -1.69 9.35 -15.67
C ILE A 214 -2.89 9.81 -16.51
N LYS A 215 -3.68 10.76 -15.98
CA LYS A 215 -4.91 11.27 -16.60
C LYS A 215 -5.08 12.79 -16.45
#